data_AF-A0A8H4F417-F1
#
_entry.id   AF-A0A8H4F417-F1
#
_cell.length_a   1.000
_cell.length_b   1.000
_cell.length_c   1.000
_cell.angle_alpha   90.00
_cell.angle_beta   90.00
_cell.angle_gamma   90.00
#
_symmetry.space_group_name_H-M   'P 1'
#
loop_
_entity.id
_entity.type
_entity.pdbx_description
1 polymer ?
#
loop_
_entity_poly.entity_id
_entity_poly.type
_entity_poly.pdbx_seq_one_letter_code
_entity_poly.pdbx_strand_id
1 'polypeptide(L)'
;MDEITAHKRASHNYDSASNDEKVVAGSFTEDRERDERNRNMPEHLRIPVADNVGYSPRLTNIGNSIGSAFSAALAPFIKAIRFLQRRTNLTFWIILSMVVGIILGYFSPAAGKEIKPLGDAFIMMIKIIIVPLVFSVLVIGIAGHGDDIGKVGKLAIKTLIYFEVVTTLALAIGLIMANLVKPGNGVILPVGSDTSAVKELADKESTSITWANEMFLIIPESFFKAAVDNKVLAIVFCAVMFACSMMKADKESKKVMLKINEALSQVMFKFVGLVMNYAPIGIGAALAATVGANGIGVLANLGKLIGCVYASLVIFLIVVLLPIMFFAKIPILGFFKAIAQPWLLAFSSASSESALPLAFERMREFGCTNALTGFVIPW
;
A
#
# COMPACT_ATOMS: atom_id res chain seq x y z
N MET A 1 -15.76 -40.04 -13.66
CA MET A 1 -15.61 -38.62 -13.25
C MET A 1 -15.87 -38.38 -11.76
N ASP A 2 -16.39 -39.37 -11.00
CA ASP A 2 -16.69 -39.20 -9.57
C ASP A 2 -15.64 -39.74 -8.58
N GLU A 3 -14.67 -40.53 -9.02
CA GLU A 3 -13.68 -41.14 -8.12
C GLU A 3 -12.45 -40.25 -7.84
N ILE A 4 -12.06 -39.40 -8.81
CA ILE A 4 -10.89 -38.51 -8.69
C ILE A 4 -11.17 -37.32 -7.75
N THR A 5 -12.43 -36.93 -7.63
CA THR A 5 -12.86 -35.82 -6.77
C THR A 5 -12.94 -36.22 -5.29
N ALA A 6 -13.16 -37.50 -5.00
CA ALA A 6 -13.16 -38.03 -3.63
C ALA A 6 -11.72 -38.15 -3.07
N HIS A 7 -10.78 -38.60 -3.90
CA HIS A 7 -9.39 -38.80 -3.46
C HIS A 7 -8.64 -37.48 -3.18
N LYS A 8 -9.02 -36.38 -3.87
CA LYS A 8 -8.45 -35.03 -3.65
C LYS A 8 -9.03 -34.31 -2.42
N ARG A 9 -10.18 -34.74 -1.91
CA ARG A 9 -10.75 -34.26 -0.63
C ARG A 9 -10.16 -35.00 0.57
N ALA A 10 -9.86 -36.29 0.42
CA ALA A 10 -9.25 -37.08 1.49
C ALA A 10 -7.80 -36.65 1.79
N SER A 11 -7.01 -36.31 0.75
CA SER A 11 -5.61 -35.88 0.94
C SER A 11 -5.48 -34.47 1.55
N HIS A 12 -6.45 -33.58 1.32
CA HIS A 12 -6.40 -32.22 1.85
C HIS A 12 -6.82 -32.13 3.33
N ASN A 13 -7.54 -33.14 3.84
CA ASN A 13 -7.96 -33.20 5.24
C ASN A 13 -6.92 -33.87 6.15
N TYR A 14 -5.99 -34.65 5.60
CA TYR A 14 -4.88 -35.27 6.33
C TYR A 14 -3.73 -34.28 6.62
N ASP A 15 -3.44 -33.36 5.69
CA ASP A 15 -2.38 -32.35 5.87
C ASP A 15 -2.75 -31.26 6.89
N SER A 16 -4.03 -30.92 7.05
CA SER A 16 -4.47 -29.97 8.08
C SER A 16 -4.47 -30.58 9.48
N ALA A 17 -4.86 -31.86 9.62
CA ALA A 17 -4.82 -32.56 10.90
C ALA A 17 -3.39 -32.82 11.39
N SER A 18 -2.47 -33.18 10.48
CA SER A 18 -1.05 -33.42 10.80
C SER A 18 -0.31 -32.17 11.29
N ASN A 19 -0.73 -30.96 10.89
CA ASN A 19 -0.04 -29.73 11.25
C ASN A 19 -0.53 -29.18 12.59
N ASP A 20 -1.84 -29.29 12.88
CA ASP A 20 -2.41 -28.93 14.17
C ASP A 20 -1.93 -29.89 15.28
N GLU A 21 -1.81 -31.19 15.00
CA GLU A 21 -1.31 -32.18 15.97
C GLU A 21 0.19 -31.98 16.28
N LYS A 22 0.99 -31.52 15.31
CA LYS A 22 2.42 -31.17 15.53
C LYS A 22 2.62 -29.87 16.30
N VAL A 23 1.73 -28.88 16.13
CA VAL A 23 1.78 -27.61 16.88
C VAL A 23 1.35 -27.81 18.33
N VAL A 24 0.32 -28.64 18.59
CA VAL A 24 -0.13 -28.99 19.94
C VAL A 24 0.85 -29.93 20.65
N ALA A 25 1.48 -30.87 19.94
CA ALA A 25 2.53 -31.72 20.50
C ALA A 25 3.78 -30.92 20.88
N GLY A 26 4.14 -29.91 20.08
CA GLY A 26 5.29 -29.02 20.34
C GLY A 26 5.14 -28.17 21.62
N SER A 27 3.95 -27.63 21.88
CA SER A 27 3.68 -26.88 23.12
C SER A 27 3.71 -27.77 24.37
N PHE A 28 3.22 -29.02 24.25
CA PHE A 28 3.24 -29.98 25.36
C PHE A 28 4.65 -30.48 25.72
N THR A 29 5.56 -30.52 24.74
CA THR A 29 6.97 -30.86 24.97
C THR A 29 7.76 -29.70 25.59
N GLU A 30 7.51 -28.45 25.19
CA GLU A 30 8.17 -27.27 25.78
C GLU A 30 7.78 -27.05 27.24
N ASP A 31 6.50 -27.29 27.59
CA ASP A 31 6.02 -27.20 28.97
C ASP A 31 6.62 -28.30 29.87
N ARG A 32 6.77 -29.54 29.35
CA ARG A 32 7.47 -30.62 30.07
C ARG A 32 8.97 -30.33 30.28
N GLU A 33 9.66 -29.83 29.26
CA GLU A 33 11.07 -29.46 29.37
C GLU A 33 11.32 -28.24 30.28
N ARG A 34 10.34 -27.33 30.41
CA ARG A 34 10.35 -26.25 31.41
C ARG A 34 10.17 -26.77 32.82
N ASP A 35 9.22 -27.69 33.04
CA ASP A 35 8.96 -28.29 34.35
C ASP A 35 10.09 -29.19 34.85
N GLU A 36 10.81 -29.87 33.94
CA GLU A 36 12.02 -30.61 34.28
C GLU A 36 13.20 -29.68 34.58
N ARG A 37 13.36 -28.58 33.84
CA ARG A 37 14.36 -27.54 34.15
C ARG A 37 14.11 -26.89 35.51
N ASN A 38 12.87 -26.60 35.85
CA ASN A 38 12.50 -25.92 37.09
C ASN A 38 12.59 -26.85 38.33
N ARG A 39 12.44 -28.17 38.13
CA ARG A 39 12.69 -29.19 39.17
C ARG A 39 14.16 -29.33 39.57
N ASN A 40 15.07 -29.15 38.61
CA ASN A 40 16.52 -29.27 38.81
C ASN A 40 17.21 -27.99 39.32
N MET A 41 16.45 -26.91 39.57
CA MET A 41 16.99 -25.67 40.13
C MET A 41 16.97 -25.68 41.67
N PRO A 42 18.02 -25.15 42.33
CA PRO A 42 18.02 -24.96 43.78
C PRO A 42 16.88 -24.04 44.21
N GLU A 43 16.27 -24.34 45.35
CA GLU A 43 14.93 -23.85 45.76
C GLU A 43 14.77 -22.32 45.76
N HIS A 44 15.85 -21.58 45.96
CA HIS A 44 15.88 -20.11 45.95
C HIS A 44 15.80 -19.46 44.56
N LEU A 45 15.92 -20.24 43.47
CA LEU A 45 15.88 -19.74 42.09
C LEU A 45 14.59 -20.13 41.34
N ARG A 46 13.63 -20.78 42.02
CA ARG A 46 12.33 -21.13 41.43
C ARG A 46 11.48 -19.88 41.25
N ILE A 47 11.19 -19.53 40.00
CA ILE A 47 10.28 -18.43 39.68
C ILE A 47 8.85 -18.93 39.90
N PRO A 48 8.03 -18.31 40.76
CA PRO A 48 6.64 -18.70 40.94
C PRO A 48 5.88 -18.47 39.63
N VAL A 49 5.22 -19.51 39.14
CA VAL A 49 4.31 -19.41 37.99
C VAL A 49 3.13 -18.54 38.42
N ALA A 50 2.96 -17.38 37.80
CA ALA A 50 1.76 -16.57 38.00
C ALA A 50 0.58 -17.33 37.37
N ASP A 51 -0.27 -17.90 38.22
CA ASP A 51 -1.54 -18.46 37.79
C ASP A 51 -2.32 -17.39 37.01
N ASN A 52 -2.79 -17.76 35.82
CA ASN A 52 -3.64 -16.97 34.94
C ASN A 52 -4.62 -16.10 35.76
N VAL A 53 -4.45 -14.79 35.72
CA VAL A 53 -5.44 -13.84 36.26
C VAL A 53 -6.67 -13.90 35.36
N GLY A 54 -7.53 -14.87 35.63
CA GLY A 54 -8.77 -15.11 34.89
C GLY A 54 -9.79 -14.01 35.17
N TYR A 55 -10.36 -13.45 34.10
CA TYR A 55 -11.53 -12.56 34.21
C TYR A 55 -12.73 -13.32 34.79
N SER A 56 -13.61 -12.61 35.52
CA SER A 56 -14.76 -13.22 36.20
C SER A 56 -15.72 -13.93 35.21
N PRO A 57 -16.34 -15.07 35.60
CA PRO A 57 -17.17 -15.91 34.72
C PRO A 57 -18.40 -15.20 34.09
N ARG A 58 -18.80 -14.05 34.65
CA ARG A 58 -19.93 -13.26 34.15
C ARG A 58 -19.53 -12.34 32.99
N LEU A 59 -18.27 -11.87 32.94
CA LEU A 59 -17.78 -11.00 31.86
C LEU A 59 -17.46 -11.79 30.58
N THR A 60 -16.96 -13.01 30.71
CA THR A 60 -16.73 -13.93 29.59
C THR A 60 -18.03 -14.40 28.93
N ASN A 61 -19.09 -14.64 29.71
CA ASN A 61 -20.39 -15.05 29.18
C ASN A 61 -21.16 -13.92 28.47
N ILE A 62 -21.04 -12.67 28.94
CA ILE A 62 -21.63 -11.51 28.25
C ILE A 62 -20.88 -11.22 26.95
N GLY A 63 -19.54 -11.30 26.95
CA GLY A 63 -18.72 -11.17 25.75
C GLY A 63 -19.00 -12.23 24.69
N ASN A 64 -19.18 -13.50 25.10
CA ASN A 64 -19.51 -14.59 24.19
C ASN A 64 -20.94 -14.52 23.65
N SER A 65 -21.90 -13.98 24.41
CA SER A 65 -23.30 -13.82 23.96
C SER A 65 -23.46 -12.68 22.96
N ILE A 66 -22.76 -11.55 23.17
CA ILE A 66 -22.73 -10.43 22.22
C ILE A 66 -21.94 -10.82 20.96
N GLY A 67 -20.82 -11.52 21.10
CA GLY A 67 -20.02 -12.02 19.97
C GLY A 67 -20.74 -13.07 19.12
N SER A 68 -21.53 -13.96 19.73
CA SER A 68 -22.30 -14.98 19.01
C SER A 68 -23.56 -14.41 18.33
N ALA A 69 -24.24 -13.43 18.94
CA ALA A 69 -25.36 -12.73 18.30
C ALA A 69 -24.91 -11.87 17.11
N PHE A 70 -23.78 -11.16 17.24
CA PHE A 70 -23.22 -10.34 16.18
C PHE A 70 -22.67 -11.19 15.01
N SER A 71 -21.99 -12.29 15.32
CA SER A 71 -21.51 -13.22 14.29
C SER A 71 -22.63 -14.01 13.61
N ALA A 72 -23.73 -14.34 14.29
CA ALA A 72 -24.90 -14.97 13.68
C ALA A 72 -25.68 -14.02 12.74
N ALA A 73 -25.79 -12.74 13.10
CA ALA A 73 -26.43 -11.72 12.26
C ALA A 73 -25.60 -11.38 11.00
N LEU A 74 -24.27 -11.36 11.12
CA LEU A 74 -23.34 -11.11 10.02
C LEU A 74 -22.97 -12.38 9.23
N ALA A 75 -23.21 -13.58 9.75
CA ALA A 75 -22.91 -14.85 9.08
C ALA A 75 -23.50 -14.98 7.66
N PRO A 76 -24.78 -14.67 7.39
CA PRO A 76 -25.32 -14.71 6.02
C PRO A 76 -24.67 -13.66 5.12
N PHE A 77 -24.33 -12.48 5.67
CA PHE A 77 -23.68 -11.39 4.95
C PHE A 77 -22.22 -11.73 4.59
N ILE A 78 -21.47 -12.30 5.54
CA ILE A 78 -20.09 -12.79 5.35
C ILE A 78 -20.08 -13.98 4.38
N LYS A 79 -21.06 -14.90 4.45
CA LYS A 79 -21.19 -16.00 3.48
C LYS A 79 -21.51 -15.48 2.08
N ALA A 80 -22.37 -14.48 1.95
CA ALA A 80 -22.71 -13.86 0.67
C ALA A 80 -21.50 -13.10 0.08
N ILE A 81 -20.76 -12.34 0.90
CA ILE A 81 -19.51 -11.68 0.51
C ILE A 81 -18.48 -12.72 0.06
N ARG A 82 -18.29 -13.80 0.84
CA ARG A 82 -17.32 -14.87 0.52
C ARG A 82 -17.73 -15.69 -0.71
N PHE A 83 -19.04 -15.81 -0.98
CA PHE A 83 -19.59 -16.44 -2.18
C PHE A 83 -19.40 -15.57 -3.43
N LEU A 84 -19.66 -14.26 -3.34
CA LEU A 84 -19.35 -13.31 -4.43
C LEU A 84 -17.83 -13.18 -4.66
N GLN A 85 -17.02 -13.17 -3.60
CA GLN A 85 -15.54 -13.07 -3.67
C GLN A 85 -14.91 -14.25 -4.43
N ARG A 86 -15.53 -15.43 -4.45
CA ARG A 86 -15.09 -16.57 -5.27
C ARG A 86 -15.43 -16.44 -6.76
N ARG A 87 -16.30 -15.50 -7.15
CA ARG A 87 -16.80 -15.31 -8.54
C ARG A 87 -16.40 -13.97 -9.16
N THR A 88 -15.95 -12.98 -8.39
CA THR A 88 -15.69 -11.60 -8.87
C THR A 88 -14.26 -11.13 -8.60
N ASN A 89 -13.67 -10.43 -9.58
CA ASN A 89 -12.33 -9.83 -9.49
C ASN A 89 -12.28 -8.77 -8.38
N LEU A 90 -11.14 -8.62 -7.67
CA LEU A 90 -10.94 -7.64 -6.59
C LEU A 90 -11.30 -6.20 -7.03
N THR A 91 -11.03 -5.88 -8.29
CA THR A 91 -11.39 -4.61 -8.94
C THR A 91 -12.90 -4.31 -8.84
N PHE A 92 -13.76 -5.33 -8.99
CA PHE A 92 -15.21 -5.15 -8.91
C PHE A 92 -15.65 -4.76 -7.50
N TRP A 93 -15.08 -5.38 -6.47
CA TRP A 93 -15.37 -5.05 -5.07
C TRP A 93 -14.90 -3.65 -4.69
N ILE A 94 -13.75 -3.23 -5.20
CA ILE A 94 -13.25 -1.87 -5.00
C ILE A 94 -14.25 -0.88 -5.60
N ILE A 95 -14.63 -1.04 -6.87
CA ILE A 95 -15.59 -0.14 -7.54
C ILE A 95 -16.93 -0.13 -6.81
N LEU A 96 -17.47 -1.30 -6.44
CA LEU A 96 -18.72 -1.39 -5.70
C LEU A 96 -18.63 -0.64 -4.37
N SER A 97 -17.54 -0.82 -3.63
CA SER A 97 -17.33 -0.14 -2.36
C SER A 97 -17.16 1.37 -2.51
N MET A 98 -16.52 1.83 -3.59
CA MET A 98 -16.44 3.26 -3.91
C MET A 98 -17.84 3.85 -4.12
N VAL A 99 -18.70 3.19 -4.90
CA VAL A 99 -20.07 3.63 -5.15
C VAL A 99 -20.87 3.67 -3.85
N VAL A 100 -20.79 2.61 -3.04
CA VAL A 100 -21.47 2.55 -1.74
C VAL A 100 -20.97 3.65 -0.80
N GLY A 101 -19.65 3.89 -0.75
CA GLY A 101 -19.04 4.93 0.06
C GLY A 101 -19.52 6.33 -0.33
N ILE A 102 -19.59 6.63 -1.62
CA ILE A 102 -20.10 7.92 -2.12
C ILE A 102 -21.58 8.11 -1.73
N ILE A 103 -22.42 7.09 -1.92
CA ILE A 103 -23.84 7.14 -1.54
C ILE A 103 -23.98 7.37 -0.04
N LEU A 104 -23.22 6.64 0.78
CA LEU A 104 -23.28 6.74 2.24
C LEU A 104 -22.80 8.11 2.73
N GLY A 105 -21.70 8.64 2.18
CA GLY A 105 -21.20 9.98 2.47
C GLY A 105 -22.16 11.10 2.02
N TYR A 106 -22.96 10.87 0.97
CA TYR A 106 -23.97 11.83 0.51
C TYR A 106 -25.23 11.85 1.38
N PHE A 107 -25.81 10.68 1.67
CA PHE A 107 -27.06 10.59 2.45
C PHE A 107 -26.84 10.81 3.95
N SER A 108 -25.67 10.45 4.49
CA SER A 108 -25.33 10.63 5.89
C SER A 108 -23.88 11.12 6.06
N PRO A 109 -23.65 12.45 5.98
CA PRO A 109 -22.32 13.05 6.16
C PRO A 109 -21.73 12.74 7.55
N ALA A 110 -22.57 12.60 8.58
CA ALA A 110 -22.14 12.23 9.93
C ALA A 110 -21.58 10.80 9.97
N ALA A 111 -22.30 9.83 9.39
CA ALA A 111 -21.83 8.45 9.31
C ALA A 111 -20.54 8.34 8.47
N GLY A 112 -20.41 9.12 7.40
CA GLY A 112 -19.19 9.20 6.59
C GLY A 112 -17.95 9.62 7.39
N LYS A 113 -18.09 10.54 8.36
CA LYS A 113 -16.99 10.95 9.24
C LYS A 113 -16.64 9.88 10.27
N GLU A 114 -17.63 9.17 10.81
CA GLU A 114 -17.41 8.12 11.81
C GLU A 114 -16.71 6.88 11.24
N ILE A 115 -16.89 6.59 9.95
CA ILE A 115 -16.20 5.46 9.29
C ILE A 115 -14.78 5.80 8.82
N LYS A 116 -14.35 7.08 8.88
CA LYS A 116 -13.00 7.51 8.50
C LYS A 116 -11.86 6.66 9.11
N PRO A 117 -11.90 6.23 10.38
CA PRO A 117 -10.85 5.41 10.97
C PRO A 117 -10.59 4.09 10.22
N LEU A 118 -11.59 3.52 9.54
CA LEU A 118 -11.40 2.31 8.72
C LEU A 118 -10.56 2.62 7.47
N GLY A 119 -10.76 3.79 6.87
CA GLY A 119 -9.95 4.27 5.74
C GLY A 119 -8.52 4.59 6.18
N ASP A 120 -8.35 5.28 7.31
CA ASP A 120 -7.03 5.62 7.85
C ASP A 120 -6.26 4.34 8.24
N ALA A 121 -6.91 3.36 8.88
CA ALA A 121 -6.30 2.08 9.24
C ALA A 121 -5.79 1.33 8.00
N PHE A 122 -6.54 1.36 6.90
CA PHE A 122 -6.10 0.77 5.63
C PHE A 122 -4.85 1.45 5.07
N ILE A 123 -4.80 2.78 5.07
CA ILE A 123 -3.60 3.53 4.65
C ILE A 123 -2.41 3.19 5.56
N MET A 124 -2.62 3.08 6.89
CA MET A 124 -1.57 2.68 7.83
C MET A 124 -1.03 1.27 7.56
N MET A 125 -1.91 0.32 7.23
CA MET A 125 -1.50 -1.04 6.82
C MET A 125 -0.60 -1.01 5.59
N ILE A 126 -0.91 -0.16 4.60
CA ILE A 126 -0.09 -0.01 3.40
C ILE A 126 1.27 0.60 3.74
N LYS A 127 1.31 1.65 4.57
CA LYS A 127 2.57 2.34 4.94
C LYS A 127 3.61 1.40 5.56
N ILE A 128 3.16 0.44 6.38
CA ILE A 128 4.03 -0.59 6.99
C ILE A 128 4.73 -1.44 5.92
N ILE A 129 4.10 -1.66 4.76
CA ILE A 129 4.66 -2.47 3.68
C ILE A 129 5.70 -1.69 2.86
N ILE A 130 5.51 -0.38 2.66
CA ILE A 130 6.30 0.43 1.73
C ILE A 130 7.80 0.32 2.03
N VAL A 131 8.20 0.57 3.28
CA VAL A 131 9.62 0.65 3.65
C VAL A 131 10.37 -0.68 3.41
N PRO A 132 9.97 -1.83 4.00
CA PRO A 132 10.67 -3.09 3.77
C PRO A 132 10.57 -3.58 2.32
N LEU A 133 9.45 -3.32 1.63
CA LEU A 133 9.28 -3.71 0.24
C LEU A 133 10.21 -2.93 -0.69
N VAL A 134 10.21 -1.59 -0.61
CA VAL A 134 11.05 -0.74 -1.45
C VAL A 134 12.52 -1.04 -1.21
N PHE A 135 12.94 -1.15 0.05
CA PHE A 135 14.33 -1.47 0.38
C PHE A 135 14.75 -2.82 -0.20
N SER A 136 13.99 -3.89 0.06
CA SER A 136 14.35 -5.24 -0.41
C SER A 136 14.37 -5.33 -1.94
N VAL A 137 13.37 -4.78 -2.63
CA VAL A 137 13.28 -4.85 -4.10
C VAL A 137 14.41 -4.04 -4.75
N LEU A 138 14.77 -2.86 -4.23
CA LEU A 138 15.89 -2.07 -4.73
C LEU A 138 17.22 -2.79 -4.56
N VAL A 139 17.46 -3.38 -3.39
CA VAL A 139 18.71 -4.11 -3.11
C VAL A 139 18.86 -5.32 -4.03
N ILE A 140 17.79 -6.12 -4.21
CA ILE A 140 17.79 -7.23 -5.18
C ILE A 140 18.01 -6.69 -6.60
N GLY A 141 17.38 -5.57 -6.93
CA GLY A 141 17.45 -4.98 -8.25
C GLY A 141 18.86 -4.60 -8.68
N ILE A 142 19.58 -3.92 -7.79
CA ILE A 142 20.92 -3.38 -8.03
C ILE A 142 21.99 -4.47 -7.82
N ALA A 143 21.95 -5.17 -6.69
CA ALA A 143 23.01 -6.12 -6.31
C ALA A 143 22.83 -7.52 -6.94
N GLY A 144 21.60 -7.88 -7.34
CA GLY A 144 21.29 -9.18 -7.95
C GLY A 144 21.84 -9.36 -9.37
N HIS A 145 22.01 -8.28 -10.14
CA HIS A 145 22.58 -8.31 -11.49
C HIS A 145 24.09 -8.01 -11.48
N GLY A 146 24.79 -8.64 -10.53
CA GLY A 146 26.08 -8.26 -9.95
C GLY A 146 27.30 -7.98 -10.84
N ASP A 147 27.19 -8.01 -12.16
CA ASP A 147 28.33 -7.88 -13.07
C ASP A 147 28.34 -6.58 -13.89
N ASP A 148 27.29 -5.75 -13.81
CA ASP A 148 27.21 -4.57 -14.68
C ASP A 148 26.53 -3.35 -14.02
N ILE A 149 27.21 -2.77 -13.02
CA ILE A 149 26.86 -1.45 -12.43
C ILE A 149 26.61 -0.40 -13.52
N GLY A 150 27.38 -0.47 -14.61
CA GLY A 150 27.24 0.42 -15.75
C GLY A 150 25.87 0.32 -16.42
N LYS A 151 25.26 -0.87 -16.49
CA LYS A 151 23.89 -1.04 -17.04
C LYS A 151 22.82 -0.47 -16.11
N VAL A 152 22.94 -0.67 -14.81
CA VAL A 152 21.98 -0.14 -13.82
C VAL A 152 22.03 1.39 -13.78
N GLY A 153 23.23 1.99 -13.76
CA GLY A 153 23.39 3.44 -13.82
C GLY A 153 22.87 4.06 -15.14
N LYS A 154 23.13 3.42 -16.28
CA LYS A 154 22.56 3.85 -17.58
C LYS A 154 21.03 3.77 -17.60
N LEU A 155 20.46 2.73 -17.00
CA LEU A 155 19.02 2.60 -16.86
C LEU A 155 18.45 3.73 -15.99
N ALA A 156 19.09 4.01 -14.84
CA ALA A 156 18.68 5.11 -13.96
C ALA A 156 18.64 6.47 -14.67
N ILE A 157 19.70 6.79 -15.41
CA ILE A 157 19.78 8.05 -16.17
C ILE A 157 18.70 8.10 -17.26
N LYS A 158 18.46 6.99 -17.99
CA LYS A 158 17.38 6.93 -18.99
C LYS A 158 16.01 7.16 -18.36
N THR A 159 15.76 6.56 -17.21
CA THR A 159 14.51 6.74 -16.46
C THR A 159 14.35 8.18 -15.98
N LEU A 160 15.41 8.80 -15.46
CA LEU A 160 15.38 10.19 -15.00
C LEU A 160 15.08 11.17 -16.13
N ILE A 161 15.75 11.01 -17.28
CA ILE A 161 15.46 11.82 -18.47
C ILE A 161 14.02 11.58 -18.95
N TYR A 162 13.56 10.34 -18.94
CA TYR A 162 12.18 10.01 -19.31
C TYR A 162 11.18 10.71 -18.38
N PHE A 163 11.36 10.64 -17.06
CA PHE A 163 10.48 11.30 -16.10
C PHE A 163 10.48 12.82 -16.31
N GLU A 164 11.66 13.44 -16.41
CA GLU A 164 11.78 14.89 -16.59
C GLU A 164 11.06 15.40 -17.85
N VAL A 165 11.23 14.69 -18.97
CA VAL A 165 10.55 15.05 -20.22
C VAL A 165 9.04 14.87 -20.09
N VAL A 166 8.58 13.75 -19.53
CA VAL A 166 7.16 13.43 -19.42
C VAL A 166 6.44 14.36 -18.42
N THR A 167 7.07 14.70 -17.29
CA THR A 167 6.52 15.65 -16.31
C THR A 167 6.49 17.06 -16.89
N THR A 168 7.52 17.49 -17.63
CA THR A 168 7.52 18.78 -18.33
C THR A 168 6.37 18.87 -19.34
N LEU A 169 6.13 17.82 -20.11
CA LEU A 169 4.98 17.75 -21.03
C LEU A 169 3.64 17.77 -20.28
N ALA A 170 3.55 17.08 -19.13
CA ALA A 170 2.36 17.09 -18.28
C ALA A 170 2.07 18.50 -17.75
N LEU A 171 3.09 19.20 -17.25
CA LEU A 171 2.99 20.58 -16.78
C LEU A 171 2.60 21.53 -17.91
N ALA A 172 3.17 21.39 -19.09
CA ALA A 172 2.81 22.21 -20.26
C ALA A 172 1.33 22.04 -20.64
N ILE A 173 0.82 20.81 -20.70
CA ILE A 173 -0.59 20.53 -20.99
C ILE A 173 -1.50 21.10 -19.89
N GLY A 174 -1.16 20.88 -18.63
CA GLY A 174 -1.90 21.41 -17.48
C GLY A 174 -1.96 22.94 -17.50
N LEU A 175 -0.84 23.60 -17.80
CA LEU A 175 -0.75 25.05 -17.90
C LEU A 175 -1.58 25.59 -19.08
N ILE A 176 -1.52 24.95 -20.25
CA ILE A 176 -2.35 25.32 -21.41
C ILE A 176 -3.83 25.21 -21.06
N MET A 177 -4.26 24.08 -20.47
CA MET A 177 -5.65 23.86 -20.09
C MET A 177 -6.13 24.85 -19.02
N ALA A 178 -5.31 25.12 -18.00
CA ALA A 178 -5.63 26.11 -16.97
C ALA A 178 -5.81 27.52 -17.55
N ASN A 179 -4.95 27.92 -18.49
CA ASN A 179 -5.03 29.22 -19.17
C ASN A 179 -6.25 29.34 -20.10
N LEU A 180 -6.71 28.24 -20.70
CA LEU A 180 -7.90 28.20 -21.55
C LEU A 180 -9.19 28.20 -20.74
N VAL A 181 -9.30 27.30 -19.75
CA VAL A 181 -10.54 27.09 -18.98
C VAL A 181 -10.77 28.20 -17.94
N LYS A 182 -9.68 28.81 -17.45
CA LYS A 182 -9.67 29.82 -16.37
C LYS A 182 -10.65 29.44 -15.26
N PRO A 183 -10.40 28.31 -14.56
CA PRO A 183 -11.36 27.76 -13.59
C PRO A 183 -11.65 28.68 -12.40
N GLY A 184 -10.82 29.71 -12.17
CA GLY A 184 -11.03 30.73 -11.14
C GLY A 184 -11.99 31.87 -11.50
N ASN A 185 -12.36 32.04 -12.78
CA ASN A 185 -13.32 33.07 -13.19
C ASN A 185 -14.73 32.69 -12.69
N GLY A 186 -15.23 33.43 -11.71
CA GLY A 186 -16.55 33.22 -11.08
C GLY A 186 -16.50 32.71 -9.64
N VAL A 187 -15.32 32.49 -9.06
CA VAL A 187 -15.18 32.17 -7.63
C VAL A 187 -15.37 33.45 -6.81
N ILE A 188 -16.58 33.67 -6.33
CA ILE A 188 -16.88 34.72 -5.36
C ILE A 188 -16.43 34.18 -4.00
N LEU A 189 -15.21 34.53 -3.58
CA LEU A 189 -14.78 34.27 -2.21
C LEU A 189 -15.70 35.07 -1.28
N PRO A 190 -16.31 34.46 -0.24
CA PRO A 190 -17.12 35.19 0.71
C PRO A 190 -16.30 36.35 1.28
N VAL A 191 -16.81 37.57 1.13
CA VAL A 191 -16.16 38.76 1.69
C VAL A 191 -16.20 38.59 3.22
N GLY A 192 -15.07 38.15 3.81
CA GLY A 192 -14.95 37.81 5.23
C GLY A 192 -14.43 36.40 5.55
N SER A 193 -14.17 35.51 4.57
CA SER A 193 -13.42 34.28 4.83
C SER A 193 -11.93 34.62 4.99
N ASP A 194 -11.32 34.26 6.12
CA ASP A 194 -9.90 34.44 6.43
C ASP A 194 -8.98 34.10 5.25
N THR A 195 -8.61 35.11 4.46
CA THR A 195 -7.54 35.00 3.44
C THR A 195 -6.17 34.74 4.07
N SER A 196 -6.11 34.78 5.40
CA SER A 196 -4.99 34.37 6.24
C SER A 196 -4.51 32.96 5.90
N ALA A 197 -5.41 31.98 5.71
CA ALA A 197 -5.03 30.60 5.38
C ALA A 197 -4.46 30.44 3.96
N VAL A 198 -4.89 31.27 3.01
CA VAL A 198 -4.35 31.30 1.63
C VAL A 198 -3.02 32.03 1.59
N LYS A 199 -2.86 33.11 2.37
CA LYS A 199 -1.57 33.78 2.57
C LYS A 199 -0.58 32.88 3.29
N GLU A 200 -0.98 32.13 4.31
CA GLU A 200 -0.11 31.19 5.02
C GLU A 200 0.34 30.01 4.13
N LEU A 201 -0.53 29.55 3.20
CA LEU A 201 -0.14 28.58 2.18
C LEU A 201 0.85 29.17 1.15
N ALA A 202 0.58 30.38 0.67
CA ALA A 202 1.47 31.09 -0.25
C ALA A 202 2.82 31.41 0.40
N ASP A 203 2.83 31.76 1.68
CA ASP A 203 4.02 32.05 2.46
C ASP A 203 4.82 30.76 2.76
N LYS A 204 4.15 29.62 3.03
CA LYS A 204 4.80 28.31 3.17
C LYS A 204 5.49 27.85 1.87
N GLU A 205 4.89 28.09 0.71
CA GLU A 205 5.52 27.77 -0.59
C GLU A 205 6.55 28.82 -1.05
N SER A 206 6.50 30.05 -0.52
CA SER A 206 7.51 31.09 -0.77
C SER A 206 8.82 30.88 0.02
N THR A 207 8.88 29.86 0.87
CA THR A 207 10.13 29.47 1.53
C THR A 207 11.13 29.11 0.45
N SER A 208 12.10 30.00 0.20
CA SER A 208 13.18 29.84 -0.76
C SER A 208 13.66 28.39 -0.77
N ILE A 209 13.38 27.68 -1.87
CA ILE A 209 13.91 26.33 -2.15
C ILE A 209 15.43 26.50 -2.18
N THR A 210 16.04 26.31 -1.01
CA THR A 210 17.47 26.43 -0.86
C THR A 210 18.02 25.06 -1.22
N TRP A 211 18.91 25.00 -2.21
CA TRP A 211 19.60 23.78 -2.64
C TRP A 211 20.04 22.89 -1.46
N ALA A 212 20.49 23.51 -0.37
CA ALA A 212 20.89 22.82 0.86
C ALA A 212 19.73 22.03 1.50
N ASN A 213 18.53 22.60 1.62
CA ASN A 213 17.36 21.95 2.24
C ASN A 213 16.88 20.74 1.44
N GLU A 214 16.91 20.82 0.11
CA GLU A 214 16.59 19.70 -0.77
C GLU A 214 17.62 18.57 -0.68
N MET A 215 18.90 18.91 -0.52
CA MET A 215 19.95 17.90 -0.33
C MET A 215 19.77 17.13 1.00
N PHE A 216 19.33 17.81 2.06
CA PHE A 216 19.01 17.17 3.35
C PHE A 216 17.74 16.29 3.30
N LEU A 217 16.85 16.49 2.33
CA LEU A 217 15.69 15.61 2.08
C LEU A 217 16.12 14.27 1.46
N ILE A 218 17.22 14.26 0.69
CA ILE A 218 17.76 13.06 0.03
C ILE A 218 18.64 12.24 0.98
N ILE A 219 19.52 12.91 1.74
CA ILE A 219 20.48 12.25 2.64
C ILE A 219 19.90 12.21 4.06
N PRO A 220 19.41 11.07 4.55
CA PRO A 220 18.86 10.99 5.89
C PRO A 220 19.95 11.02 6.95
N GLU A 221 19.65 11.62 8.10
CA GLU A 221 20.49 11.55 9.30
C GLU A 221 20.65 10.10 9.81
N SER A 222 19.63 9.26 9.61
CA SER A 222 19.62 7.85 10.01
C SER A 222 18.64 7.05 9.17
N PHE A 223 19.02 5.80 8.84
CA PHE A 223 18.19 4.85 8.11
C PHE A 223 16.84 4.60 8.83
N PHE A 224 16.88 4.38 10.14
CA PHE A 224 15.67 4.11 10.91
C PHE A 224 14.78 5.34 11.05
N LYS A 225 15.36 6.54 11.12
CA LYS A 225 14.58 7.79 11.13
C LYS A 225 13.85 7.99 9.81
N ALA A 226 14.52 7.74 8.67
CA ALA A 226 13.88 7.78 7.35
C ALA A 226 12.74 6.76 7.22
N ALA A 227 12.91 5.55 7.79
CA ALA A 227 11.89 4.51 7.83
C ALA A 227 10.67 4.91 8.67
N VAL A 228 10.88 5.50 9.85
CA VAL A 228 9.80 5.96 10.73
C VAL A 228 9.04 7.14 10.12
N ASP A 229 9.76 8.10 9.54
CA ASP A 229 9.18 9.29 8.91
C ASP A 229 8.52 8.98 7.54
N ASN A 230 8.60 7.74 7.05
CA ASN A 230 8.12 7.32 5.73
C ASN A 230 8.69 8.16 4.57
N LYS A 231 9.94 8.61 4.68
CA LYS A 231 10.62 9.38 3.64
C LYS A 231 11.12 8.45 2.54
N VAL A 232 10.27 8.15 1.56
CA VAL A 232 10.54 7.19 0.48
C VAL A 232 11.86 7.49 -0.24
N LEU A 233 12.09 8.76 -0.62
CA LEU A 233 13.31 9.16 -1.33
C LEU A 233 14.60 8.86 -0.54
N ALA A 234 14.59 9.14 0.76
CA ALA A 234 15.72 8.84 1.65
C ALA A 234 15.94 7.33 1.81
N ILE A 235 14.87 6.54 1.85
CA ILE A 235 14.95 5.07 1.89
C ILE A 235 15.57 4.52 0.60
N VAL A 236 15.18 5.08 -0.56
CA VAL A 236 15.76 4.74 -1.86
C VAL A 236 17.26 5.03 -1.86
N PHE A 237 17.69 6.20 -1.38
CA PHE A 237 19.11 6.56 -1.27
C PHE A 237 19.90 5.56 -0.40
N CYS A 238 19.38 5.22 0.79
CA CYS A 238 20.01 4.22 1.65
C CYS A 238 20.07 2.83 1.00
N ALA A 239 19.01 2.40 0.31
CA ALA A 239 18.98 1.11 -0.38
C ALA A 239 20.03 1.04 -1.50
N VAL A 240 20.19 2.12 -2.26
CA VAL A 240 21.23 2.23 -3.31
C VAL A 240 22.63 2.16 -2.70
N MET A 241 22.92 2.92 -1.65
CA MET A 241 24.22 2.90 -0.97
C MET A 241 24.53 1.53 -0.35
N PHE A 242 23.52 0.87 0.23
CA PHE A 242 23.64 -0.48 0.76
C PHE A 242 23.91 -1.51 -0.34
N ALA A 243 23.20 -1.42 -1.47
CA ALA A 243 23.43 -2.30 -2.61
C ALA A 243 24.83 -2.11 -3.21
N CYS A 244 25.29 -0.87 -3.36
CA CYS A 244 26.66 -0.56 -3.81
C CYS A 244 27.73 -1.15 -2.88
N SER A 245 27.52 -1.06 -1.56
CA SER A 245 28.42 -1.66 -0.56
C SER A 245 28.40 -3.19 -0.64
N MET A 246 27.23 -3.80 -0.80
CA MET A 246 27.08 -5.25 -0.95
C MET A 246 27.80 -5.80 -2.18
N MET A 247 27.89 -5.01 -3.26
CA MET A 247 28.63 -5.42 -4.46
C MET A 247 30.15 -5.45 -4.25
N LYS A 248 30.67 -4.68 -3.29
CA LYS A 248 32.10 -4.67 -2.90
C LYS A 248 32.42 -5.68 -1.81
N ALA A 249 31.42 -6.21 -1.12
CA ALA A 249 31.58 -7.21 -0.08
C ALA A 249 32.05 -8.56 -0.66
N ASP A 250 32.47 -9.46 0.22
CA ASP A 250 32.85 -10.81 -0.16
C ASP A 250 31.65 -11.59 -0.76
N LYS A 251 31.97 -12.59 -1.59
CA LYS A 251 30.96 -13.34 -2.35
C LYS A 251 29.96 -14.07 -1.44
N GLU A 252 30.37 -14.45 -0.24
CA GLU A 252 29.53 -15.19 0.70
C GLU A 252 28.53 -14.27 1.39
N SER A 253 28.99 -13.17 1.98
CA SER A 253 28.16 -12.11 2.57
C SER A 253 27.15 -11.56 1.57
N LYS A 254 27.58 -11.30 0.33
CA LYS A 254 26.68 -10.88 -0.76
C LYS A 254 25.59 -11.90 -1.02
N LYS A 255 25.93 -13.19 -1.13
CA LYS A 255 24.96 -14.26 -1.40
C LYS A 255 23.96 -14.43 -0.27
N VAL A 256 24.40 -14.35 0.98
CA VAL A 256 23.52 -14.42 2.16
C VAL A 256 22.56 -13.24 2.17
N MET A 257 23.08 -12.02 2.02
CA MET A 257 22.27 -10.80 2.10
C MET A 257 21.29 -10.68 0.92
N LEU A 258 21.66 -11.14 -0.28
CA LEU A 258 20.73 -11.24 -1.41
C LEU A 258 19.57 -12.20 -1.11
N LYS A 259 19.85 -13.41 -0.59
CA LYS A 259 18.80 -14.37 -0.21
C LYS A 259 17.85 -13.82 0.85
N ILE A 260 18.36 -13.09 1.84
CA ILE A 260 17.54 -12.44 2.86
C ILE A 260 16.60 -11.41 2.22
N ASN A 261 17.13 -10.55 1.35
CA ASN A 261 16.32 -9.54 0.67
C ASN A 261 15.28 -10.18 -0.26
N GLU A 262 15.64 -11.23 -1.00
CA GLU A 262 14.71 -12.00 -1.84
C GLU A 262 13.58 -12.61 -1.02
N ALA A 263 13.89 -13.27 0.09
CA ALA A 263 12.89 -13.83 0.99
C ALA A 263 11.99 -12.72 1.56
N LEU A 264 12.58 -11.62 2.01
CA LEU A 264 11.83 -10.47 2.54
C LEU A 264 10.87 -9.90 1.49
N SER A 265 11.34 -9.66 0.26
CA SER A 265 10.51 -9.15 -0.83
C SER A 265 9.34 -10.10 -1.15
N GLN A 266 9.59 -11.42 -1.21
CA GLN A 266 8.54 -12.41 -1.45
C GLN A 266 7.48 -12.43 -0.33
N VAL A 267 7.90 -12.31 0.93
CA VAL A 267 6.97 -12.22 2.08
C VAL A 267 6.19 -10.92 2.02
N MET A 268 6.83 -9.79 1.72
CA MET A 268 6.17 -8.49 1.58
C MET A 268 5.14 -8.48 0.44
N PHE A 269 5.42 -9.13 -0.69
CA PHE A 269 4.41 -9.30 -1.76
C PHE A 269 3.18 -10.08 -1.27
N LYS A 270 3.35 -11.18 -0.52
CA LYS A 270 2.21 -11.89 0.08
C LYS A 270 1.46 -11.02 1.10
N PHE A 271 2.17 -10.15 1.81
CA PHE A 271 1.56 -9.19 2.74
C PHE A 271 0.73 -8.13 1.98
N VAL A 272 1.20 -7.64 0.82
CA VAL A 272 0.37 -6.78 -0.06
C VAL A 272 -0.96 -7.48 -0.38
N GLY A 273 -0.92 -8.74 -0.83
CA GLY A 273 -2.12 -9.52 -1.12
C GLY A 273 -3.07 -9.66 0.09
N LEU A 274 -2.54 -9.78 1.31
CA LEU A 274 -3.35 -9.84 2.53
C LEU A 274 -4.04 -8.50 2.82
N VAL A 275 -3.31 -7.38 2.76
CA VAL A 275 -3.86 -6.03 2.97
C VAL A 275 -4.88 -5.68 1.89
N MET A 276 -4.69 -6.17 0.66
CA MET A 276 -5.63 -5.96 -0.45
C MET A 276 -7.01 -6.58 -0.23
N ASN A 277 -7.14 -7.62 0.59
CA ASN A 277 -8.45 -8.15 0.96
C ASN A 277 -9.25 -7.15 1.81
N TYR A 278 -8.57 -6.24 2.53
CA TYR A 278 -9.20 -5.17 3.29
C TYR A 278 -9.48 -3.91 2.45
N ALA A 279 -8.87 -3.80 1.27
CA ALA A 279 -8.95 -2.61 0.41
C ALA A 279 -10.38 -2.15 0.10
N PRO A 280 -11.36 -3.01 -0.23
CA PRO A 280 -12.72 -2.53 -0.49
C PRO A 280 -13.29 -1.74 0.69
N ILE A 281 -13.11 -2.23 1.93
CA ILE A 281 -13.63 -1.57 3.13
C ILE A 281 -12.94 -0.23 3.36
N GLY A 282 -11.60 -0.20 3.28
CA GLY A 282 -10.82 1.01 3.47
C GLY A 282 -11.13 2.10 2.43
N ILE A 283 -11.21 1.72 1.16
CA ILE A 283 -11.51 2.61 0.03
C ILE A 283 -12.92 3.21 0.14
N GLY A 284 -13.92 2.38 0.46
CA GLY A 284 -15.30 2.85 0.64
C GLY A 284 -15.41 3.84 1.81
N ALA A 285 -14.74 3.54 2.92
CA ALA A 285 -14.70 4.41 4.09
C ALA A 285 -13.98 5.74 3.82
N ALA A 286 -12.84 5.71 3.12
CA ALA A 286 -12.08 6.91 2.77
C ALA A 286 -12.90 7.84 1.85
N LEU A 287 -13.57 7.30 0.83
CA LEU A 287 -14.41 8.09 -0.07
C LEU A 287 -15.66 8.64 0.62
N ALA A 288 -16.30 7.85 1.48
CA ALA A 288 -17.44 8.31 2.26
C ALA A 288 -17.08 9.49 3.19
N ALA A 289 -15.91 9.42 3.84
CA ALA A 289 -15.40 10.51 4.68
C ALA A 289 -15.10 11.77 3.86
N THR A 290 -14.46 11.63 2.69
CA THR A 290 -14.14 12.75 1.80
C THR A 290 -15.40 13.44 1.27
N VAL A 291 -16.40 12.67 0.84
CA VAL A 291 -17.69 13.19 0.36
C VAL A 291 -18.49 13.84 1.50
N GLY A 292 -18.53 13.19 2.68
CA GLY A 292 -19.23 13.70 3.86
C GLY A 292 -18.59 14.95 4.48
N ALA A 293 -17.28 15.15 4.31
CA ALA A 293 -16.57 16.33 4.81
C ALA A 293 -16.72 17.57 3.89
N ASN A 294 -16.62 17.37 2.57
CA ASN A 294 -16.56 18.48 1.61
C ASN A 294 -17.93 18.87 1.03
N GLY A 295 -18.92 17.95 1.06
CA GLY A 295 -20.28 18.18 0.56
C GLY A 295 -20.35 18.39 -0.96
N ILE A 296 -21.56 18.29 -1.53
CA ILE A 296 -21.79 18.47 -2.98
C ILE A 296 -21.72 19.94 -3.41
N GLY A 297 -22.02 20.89 -2.53
CA GLY A 297 -22.06 22.32 -2.85
C GLY A 297 -20.68 22.92 -3.16
N VAL A 298 -19.65 22.55 -2.40
CA VAL A 298 -18.25 22.92 -2.69
C VAL A 298 -17.79 22.22 -3.97
N LEU A 299 -18.25 20.99 -4.20
CA LEU A 299 -17.98 20.21 -5.41
C LEU A 299 -18.47 20.87 -6.69
N ALA A 300 -19.51 21.71 -6.64
CA ALA A 300 -20.01 22.45 -7.81
C ALA A 300 -19.06 23.59 -8.23
N ASN A 301 -18.57 24.39 -7.25
CA ASN A 301 -17.61 25.47 -7.51
C ASN A 301 -16.20 24.94 -7.83
N LEU A 302 -15.77 23.87 -7.13
CA LEU A 302 -14.57 23.14 -7.51
C LEU A 302 -14.77 22.31 -8.79
N GLY A 303 -16.01 22.07 -9.20
CA GLY A 303 -16.33 21.21 -10.34
C GLY A 303 -15.70 21.68 -11.65
N LYS A 304 -15.59 23.00 -11.85
CA LYS A 304 -14.89 23.57 -13.01
C LYS A 304 -13.38 23.34 -12.95
N LEU A 305 -12.77 23.45 -11.77
CA LEU A 305 -11.36 23.15 -11.55
C LEU A 305 -11.08 21.65 -11.71
N ILE A 306 -11.87 20.81 -11.05
CA ILE A 306 -11.81 19.35 -11.10
C ILE A 306 -12.02 18.86 -12.55
N GLY A 307 -12.99 19.42 -13.27
CA GLY A 307 -13.24 19.11 -14.67
C GLY A 307 -12.06 19.49 -15.57
N CYS A 308 -11.44 20.65 -15.32
CA CYS A 308 -10.21 21.06 -16.02
C CYS A 308 -9.05 20.09 -15.77
N VAL A 309 -8.87 19.65 -14.52
CA VAL A 309 -7.83 18.68 -14.15
C VAL A 309 -8.09 17.34 -14.86
N TYR A 310 -9.30 16.78 -14.79
CA TYR A 310 -9.61 15.52 -15.47
C TYR A 310 -9.48 15.62 -16.99
N ALA A 311 -9.91 16.72 -17.60
CA ALA A 311 -9.73 16.96 -19.02
C ALA A 311 -8.22 16.99 -19.38
N SER A 312 -7.40 17.67 -18.58
CA SER A 312 -5.95 17.71 -18.74
C SER A 312 -5.32 16.32 -18.61
N LEU A 313 -5.75 15.51 -17.64
CA LEU A 313 -5.29 14.14 -17.44
C LEU A 313 -5.65 13.23 -18.62
N VAL A 314 -6.87 13.35 -19.16
CA VAL A 314 -7.30 12.58 -20.34
C VAL A 314 -6.49 12.98 -21.58
N ILE A 315 -6.28 14.28 -21.80
CA ILE A 315 -5.45 14.78 -22.89
C ILE A 315 -4.02 14.26 -22.74
N PHE A 316 -3.43 14.34 -21.55
CA PHE A 316 -2.10 13.82 -21.26
C PHE A 316 -1.99 12.31 -21.55
N LEU A 317 -2.99 11.52 -21.13
CA LEU A 317 -3.07 10.08 -21.43
C LEU A 317 -3.05 9.80 -22.93
N ILE A 318 -3.83 10.55 -23.72
CA ILE A 318 -3.99 10.32 -25.17
C ILE A 318 -2.80 10.87 -25.96
N VAL A 319 -2.27 12.03 -25.59
CA VAL A 319 -1.25 12.76 -26.36
C VAL A 319 0.17 12.36 -25.98
N VAL A 320 0.41 12.00 -24.72
CA VAL A 320 1.76 11.66 -24.23
C VAL A 320 1.87 10.17 -23.96
N LEU A 321 1.02 9.62 -23.09
CA LEU A 321 1.21 8.24 -22.60
C LEU A 321 0.91 7.18 -23.68
N LEU A 322 -0.16 7.36 -24.47
CA LEU A 322 -0.59 6.40 -25.48
C LEU A 322 0.39 6.29 -26.67
N PRO A 323 0.97 7.39 -27.21
CA PRO A 323 2.02 7.31 -28.21
C PRO A 323 3.28 6.62 -27.67
N ILE A 324 3.73 6.95 -26.46
CA ILE A 324 4.87 6.27 -25.83
C ILE A 324 4.63 4.77 -25.75
N MET A 325 3.44 4.36 -25.33
CA MET A 325 3.05 2.94 -25.23
C MET A 325 3.03 2.24 -26.59
N PHE A 326 2.56 2.95 -27.63
CA PHE A 326 2.54 2.45 -29.00
C PHE A 326 3.96 2.28 -29.57
N PHE A 327 4.84 3.26 -29.39
CA PHE A 327 6.26 3.17 -29.78
C PHE A 327 7.00 2.07 -29.02
N ALA A 328 6.69 1.89 -27.74
CA ALA A 328 7.27 0.83 -26.91
C ALA A 328 6.65 -0.57 -27.17
N LYS A 329 5.64 -0.68 -28.04
CA LYS A 329 4.93 -1.93 -28.38
C LYS A 329 4.35 -2.67 -27.16
N ILE A 330 3.90 -1.93 -26.15
CA ILE A 330 3.29 -2.49 -24.95
C ILE A 330 1.80 -2.79 -25.23
N PRO A 331 1.25 -3.96 -24.82
CA PRO A 331 -0.16 -4.26 -25.02
C PRO A 331 -1.04 -3.33 -24.18
N ILE A 332 -1.67 -2.35 -24.84
CA ILE A 332 -2.43 -1.26 -24.20
C ILE A 332 -3.50 -1.80 -23.24
N LEU A 333 -4.37 -2.68 -23.71
CA LEU A 333 -5.44 -3.26 -22.88
C LEU A 333 -4.90 -4.11 -21.73
N GLY A 334 -3.80 -4.84 -21.96
CA GLY A 334 -3.15 -5.63 -20.92
C GLY A 334 -2.58 -4.76 -19.82
N PHE A 335 -1.94 -3.66 -20.19
CA PHE A 335 -1.35 -2.70 -19.26
C PHE A 335 -2.43 -2.01 -18.42
N PHE A 336 -3.48 -1.45 -19.04
CA PHE A 336 -4.59 -0.82 -18.31
C PHE A 336 -5.26 -1.80 -17.34
N LYS A 337 -5.41 -3.07 -17.72
CA LYS A 337 -5.96 -4.11 -16.83
C LYS A 337 -5.05 -4.40 -15.64
N ALA A 338 -3.73 -4.35 -15.81
CA ALA A 338 -2.76 -4.56 -14.74
C ALA A 338 -2.73 -3.37 -13.76
N ILE A 339 -2.78 -2.12 -14.26
CA ILE A 339 -2.70 -0.92 -13.41
C ILE A 339 -4.05 -0.46 -12.85
N ALA A 340 -5.18 -1.00 -13.31
CA ALA A 340 -6.51 -0.57 -12.89
C ALA A 340 -6.69 -0.58 -11.36
N GLN A 341 -6.16 -1.60 -10.67
CA GLN A 341 -6.28 -1.69 -9.21
C GLN A 341 -5.40 -0.67 -8.47
N PRO A 342 -4.08 -0.56 -8.74
CA PRO A 342 -3.26 0.53 -8.19
C PRO A 342 -3.84 1.92 -8.47
N TRP A 343 -4.36 2.13 -9.68
CA TRP A 343 -4.95 3.40 -10.08
C TRP A 343 -6.20 3.75 -9.28
N LEU A 344 -7.16 2.81 -9.13
CA LEU A 344 -8.35 3.00 -8.31
C LEU A 344 -8.00 3.26 -6.84
N LEU A 345 -6.99 2.55 -6.33
CA LEU A 345 -6.48 2.74 -4.98
C LEU A 345 -5.92 4.16 -4.80
N ALA A 346 -4.97 4.58 -5.63
CA ALA A 346 -4.39 5.94 -5.58
C ALA A 346 -5.44 7.04 -5.71
N PHE A 347 -6.41 6.84 -6.60
CA PHE A 347 -7.54 7.76 -6.81
C PHE A 347 -8.38 7.90 -5.55
N SER A 348 -8.72 6.79 -4.91
CA SER A 348 -9.60 6.77 -3.74
C SER A 348 -8.94 7.24 -2.44
N SER A 349 -7.64 6.98 -2.27
CA SER A 349 -6.87 7.42 -1.10
C SER A 349 -6.28 8.82 -1.27
N ALA A 350 -6.37 9.39 -2.47
CA ALA A 350 -5.70 10.64 -2.86
C ALA A 350 -4.19 10.65 -2.54
N SER A 351 -3.55 9.47 -2.54
CA SER A 351 -2.16 9.29 -2.15
C SER A 351 -1.49 8.23 -3.02
N SER A 352 -0.46 8.65 -3.77
CA SER A 352 0.35 7.77 -4.62
C SER A 352 1.12 6.72 -3.80
N GLU A 353 1.56 7.08 -2.59
CA GLU A 353 2.23 6.16 -1.65
C GLU A 353 1.37 4.95 -1.31
N SER A 354 0.06 5.16 -1.20
CA SER A 354 -0.90 4.10 -0.85
C SER A 354 -1.04 3.05 -1.97
N ALA A 355 -0.75 3.43 -3.22
CA ALA A 355 -0.83 2.51 -4.34
C ALA A 355 0.52 1.85 -4.68
N LEU A 356 1.62 2.35 -4.12
CA LEU A 356 2.97 1.93 -4.48
C LEU A 356 3.16 0.41 -4.33
N PRO A 357 2.87 -0.23 -3.18
CA PRO A 357 3.10 -1.67 -3.03
C PRO A 357 2.29 -2.52 -4.01
N LEU A 358 1.08 -2.07 -4.37
CA LEU A 358 0.24 -2.73 -5.36
C LEU A 358 0.75 -2.54 -6.78
N ALA A 359 1.23 -1.34 -7.11
CA ALA A 359 1.83 -1.05 -8.40
C ALA A 359 3.06 -1.95 -8.62
N PHE A 360 3.87 -2.15 -7.58
CA PHE A 360 4.99 -3.08 -7.55
C PHE A 360 4.59 -4.51 -7.89
N GLU A 361 3.61 -5.06 -7.19
CA GLU A 361 3.14 -6.43 -7.40
C GLU A 361 2.56 -6.61 -8.82
N ARG A 362 1.71 -5.68 -9.27
CA ARG A 362 1.07 -5.74 -10.59
C ARG A 362 2.05 -5.60 -11.74
N MET A 363 3.07 -4.76 -11.61
CA MET A 363 4.12 -4.65 -12.63
C MET A 363 5.00 -5.91 -12.69
N ARG A 364 5.23 -6.58 -11.55
CA ARG A 364 5.93 -7.87 -11.53
C ARG A 364 5.10 -8.97 -12.22
N GLU A 365 3.80 -9.05 -11.93
CA GLU A 365 2.88 -9.98 -12.60
C GLU A 365 2.75 -9.70 -14.11
N PHE A 366 2.86 -8.43 -14.52
CA PHE A 366 2.85 -8.02 -15.92
C PHE A 366 4.12 -8.44 -16.67
N GLY A 367 5.20 -8.80 -15.95
CA GLY A 367 6.45 -9.29 -16.52
C GLY A 367 7.66 -8.36 -16.37
N CYS A 368 7.54 -7.25 -15.62
CA CYS A 368 8.66 -6.36 -15.36
C CYS A 368 9.66 -6.99 -14.36
N THR A 369 10.96 -6.82 -14.62
CA THR A 369 12.01 -7.33 -13.73
C THR A 369 12.00 -6.60 -12.39
N ASN A 370 12.34 -7.28 -11.29
CA ASN A 370 12.41 -6.68 -9.96
C ASN A 370 13.36 -5.47 -9.92
N ALA A 371 14.42 -5.49 -10.73
CA ALA A 371 15.35 -4.38 -10.84
C ALA A 371 14.72 -3.12 -11.44
N LEU A 372 13.99 -3.26 -12.54
CA LEU A 372 13.32 -2.14 -13.20
C LEU A 372 12.18 -1.61 -12.33
N THR A 373 11.33 -2.50 -11.82
CA THR A 373 10.18 -2.12 -10.99
C THR A 373 10.65 -1.48 -9.68
N GLY A 374 11.67 -2.09 -9.04
CA GLY A 374 12.37 -1.62 -7.84
C GLY A 374 12.84 -0.20 -7.96
N PHE A 375 13.48 0.09 -9.08
CA PHE A 375 14.13 1.36 -9.30
C PHE A 375 13.19 2.42 -9.84
N VAL A 376 12.25 2.10 -10.73
CA VAL A 376 11.47 3.12 -11.45
C VAL A 376 10.22 3.57 -10.69
N ILE A 377 9.57 2.68 -9.93
CA ILE A 377 8.28 3.00 -9.27
C ILE A 377 8.41 3.92 -8.04
N PRO A 378 9.46 3.84 -7.20
CA PRO A 378 9.60 4.72 -6.05
C PRO A 378 10.07 6.14 -6.35
N TRP A 379 10.60 6.37 -7.55
CA TRP A 379 10.95 7.69 -8.05
C TRP A 379 9.68 8.41 -8.50
#